data_AF-H9FHU5-F1
#
_entry.id   AF-H9FHU5-F1
#
_cell.length_a   1.000
_cell.length_b   1.000
_cell.length_c   1.000
_cell.angle_alpha   90.00
_cell.angle_beta   90.00
_cell.angle_gamma   90.00
#
_symmetry.space_group_name_H-M   'P 1'
#
loop_
_entity.id
_entity.type
_entity.pdbx_description
1 polymer ?
#
loop_
_entity_poly.entity_id
_entity_poly.type
_entity_poly.pdbx_seq_one_letter_code
_entity_poly.pdbx_strand_id
1 'polypeptide(L)'
;RAGGRPPRSATAALSVRVLDANDHSPAFPQGAVAEVELAEDAPVGSLLLDLDAADPDEGPNGDVVFAFGARPPPEARRLFRLDPRTGRLTLAGPVDYERQDTY
;
A
#
# COMPACT_ATOMS: atom_id res chain seq x y z
N ARG A 1 14.60 68.97 1.54
CA ARG A 1 14.03 69.01 0.16
C ARG A 1 15.11 68.44 -0.77
N ALA A 2 14.91 67.46 -1.66
CA ALA A 2 13.69 66.89 -2.23
C ALA A 2 13.79 65.35 -2.24
N GLY A 3 12.72 64.68 -1.79
CA GLY A 3 12.52 63.25 -2.07
C GLY A 3 12.42 63.06 -3.59
N GLY A 4 13.26 62.17 -4.12
CA GLY A 4 13.42 61.95 -5.56
C GLY A 4 12.07 61.74 -6.24
N ARG A 5 11.82 62.56 -7.28
CA ARG A 5 10.74 62.38 -8.25
C ARG A 5 11.43 61.97 -9.57
N PRO A 6 11.09 60.83 -10.17
CA PRO A 6 9.98 59.92 -9.86
C PRO A 6 10.28 58.94 -8.69
N PRO A 7 9.25 58.35 -8.06
CA PRO A 7 9.43 57.34 -7.02
C PRO A 7 10.15 56.10 -7.59
N ARG A 8 11.10 55.57 -6.83
CA ARG A 8 11.76 54.30 -7.17
C ARG A 8 10.93 53.15 -6.63
N SER A 9 10.45 52.28 -7.51
CA SER A 9 9.90 50.98 -7.15
C SER A 9 10.94 49.90 -7.41
N ALA A 10 10.92 48.86 -6.59
CA ALA A 10 11.68 47.63 -6.81
C ALA A 10 10.73 46.46 -6.59
N THR A 11 10.85 45.43 -7.43
CA THR A 11 10.07 44.20 -7.33
C THR A 11 11.05 43.04 -7.18
N ALA A 12 10.75 42.11 -6.29
CA ALA A 12 11.50 40.87 -6.13
C ALA A 12 10.58 39.69 -6.45
N ALA A 13 11.12 38.68 -7.12
CA ALA A 13 10.41 37.43 -7.33
C ALA A 13 10.53 36.54 -6.08
N LEU A 14 9.40 36.09 -5.57
CA LEU A 14 9.33 35.08 -4.51
C LEU A 14 8.83 33.78 -5.12
N SER A 15 9.60 32.71 -4.96
CA SER A 15 9.15 31.35 -5.31
C SER A 15 8.68 30.67 -4.04
N VAL A 16 7.42 30.23 -4.04
CA VAL A 16 6.83 29.41 -2.97
C VAL A 16 6.63 28.01 -3.52
N ARG A 17 7.21 27.00 -2.88
CA ARG A 17 6.95 25.59 -3.17
C ARG A 17 6.05 25.03 -2.07
N VAL A 18 4.90 24.49 -2.45
CA VAL A 18 4.05 23.73 -1.54
C VAL A 18 4.64 22.33 -1.44
N LEU A 19 4.82 21.85 -0.22
CA LEU A 19 5.24 20.48 0.06
C LEU A 19 3.99 19.63 0.24
N ASP A 20 4.07 18.40 -0.23
CA ASP A 20 3.07 17.38 -0.02
C ASP A 20 2.92 17.02 1.47
N ALA A 21 1.70 16.68 1.87
CA ALA A 21 1.39 16.15 3.19
C ALA A 21 0.78 14.75 3.00
N ASN A 22 1.01 13.84 3.95
CA ASN A 22 0.34 12.54 3.93
C ASN A 22 -1.12 12.72 4.38
N ASP A 23 -2.00 13.01 3.42
CA ASP A 23 -3.43 13.25 3.65
C ASP A 23 -4.34 12.28 2.89
N HIS A 24 -3.77 11.36 2.11
CA HIS A 24 -4.48 10.22 1.57
C HIS A 24 -4.18 8.95 2.36
N SER A 25 -4.77 7.83 1.94
CA SER A 25 -4.50 6.53 2.53
C SER A 25 -4.44 5.51 1.43
N PRO A 26 -3.63 4.44 1.58
CA PRO A 26 -3.51 3.43 0.54
C PRO A 26 -4.87 2.77 0.27
N ALA A 27 -5.20 2.61 -1.01
CA ALA A 27 -6.44 2.00 -1.45
C ALA A 27 -6.17 0.86 -2.43
N PHE A 28 -6.90 -0.24 -2.26
CA PHE A 28 -6.95 -1.32 -3.24
C PHE A 28 -7.82 -0.91 -4.43
N PRO A 29 -7.45 -1.29 -5.68
CA PRO A 29 -8.32 -1.09 -6.82
C PRO A 29 -9.63 -1.88 -6.67
N GLN A 30 -10.69 -1.40 -7.31
CA GLN A 30 -11.99 -2.08 -7.28
C GLN A 30 -11.85 -3.51 -7.81
N GLY A 31 -12.31 -4.49 -7.01
CA GLY A 31 -12.23 -5.91 -7.36
C GLY A 31 -10.89 -6.58 -7.05
N ALA A 32 -9.93 -5.89 -6.44
CA ALA A 32 -8.65 -6.50 -6.03
C ALA A 32 -8.78 -7.51 -4.87
N VAL A 33 -9.86 -7.42 -4.10
CA VAL A 33 -10.19 -8.40 -3.05
C VAL A 33 -11.03 -9.50 -3.70
N ALA A 34 -10.43 -10.67 -3.88
CA ALA A 34 -11.08 -11.84 -4.48
C ALA A 34 -11.01 -13.04 -3.52
N GLU A 35 -12.04 -13.87 -3.56
CA GLU A 35 -11.98 -15.23 -3.03
C GLU A 35 -11.05 -16.06 -3.94
N VAL A 36 -10.22 -16.91 -3.33
CA VAL A 36 -9.28 -17.78 -4.04
C VAL A 36 -9.65 -19.23 -3.78
N GLU A 37 -9.93 -19.97 -4.85
CA GLU A 37 -10.03 -21.41 -4.78
C GLU A 37 -8.63 -22.02 -4.74
N LEU A 38 -8.36 -22.82 -3.71
CA LEU A 38 -7.07 -23.44 -3.47
C LEU A 38 -7.24 -24.96 -3.41
N ALA A 39 -6.54 -25.68 -4.28
CA ALA A 39 -6.47 -27.14 -4.22
C ALA A 39 -5.68 -27.59 -2.98
N GLU A 40 -6.12 -28.66 -2.31
CA GLU A 40 -5.46 -29.19 -1.11
C GLU A 40 -4.01 -29.66 -1.36
N ASP A 41 -3.75 -30.12 -2.58
CA ASP A 41 -2.44 -30.60 -3.03
C ASP A 41 -1.55 -29.50 -3.60
N ALA A 42 -1.97 -28.23 -3.50
CA ALA A 42 -1.21 -27.09 -3.97
C ALA A 42 0.17 -27.04 -3.29
N PRO A 43 1.26 -26.87 -4.05
CA PRO A 43 2.60 -26.86 -3.49
C PRO A 43 2.83 -25.63 -2.61
N VAL A 44 3.61 -25.81 -1.55
CA VAL A 44 4.12 -24.69 -0.75
C VAL A 44 4.92 -23.75 -1.65
N GLY A 45 4.66 -22.44 -1.52
CA GLY A 45 5.18 -21.38 -2.37
C GLY A 45 4.24 -20.96 -3.49
N SER A 46 3.09 -21.63 -3.66
CA SER A 46 2.06 -21.23 -4.62
C SER A 46 1.63 -19.79 -4.38
N LEU A 47 1.57 -18.99 -5.45
CA LEU A 47 1.02 -17.64 -5.41
C LEU A 47 -0.50 -17.73 -5.35
N LEU A 48 -1.09 -17.13 -4.30
CA LEU A 48 -2.53 -17.12 -4.07
C LEU A 48 -3.15 -15.81 -4.57
N LEU A 49 -2.54 -14.69 -4.19
CA LEU A 49 -2.93 -13.35 -4.62
C LEU A 49 -1.69 -12.50 -4.89
N ASP A 50 -1.84 -11.60 -5.85
CA ASP A 50 -0.92 -10.50 -6.10
C ASP A 50 -1.67 -9.20 -5.81
N LEU A 51 -1.49 -8.66 -4.60
CA LEU A 51 -2.24 -7.50 -4.15
C LEU A 51 -1.61 -6.23 -4.69
N ASP A 52 -2.45 -5.35 -5.23
CA ASP A 52 -2.06 -4.00 -5.63
C ASP A 52 -2.78 -2.99 -4.76
N ALA A 53 -2.08 -1.94 -4.35
CA ALA A 53 -2.65 -0.82 -3.62
C ALA A 53 -1.83 0.44 -3.90
N ALA A 54 -2.54 1.56 -4.03
CA ALA A 54 -1.94 2.84 -4.39
C ALA A 54 -2.33 3.91 -3.38
N ASP A 55 -1.37 4.78 -3.09
CA ASP A 55 -1.56 6.02 -2.34
C ASP A 55 -1.07 7.18 -3.24
N PRO A 56 -1.90 8.20 -3.51
CA PRO A 56 -1.57 9.27 -4.43
C PRO A 56 -0.60 10.32 -3.88
N ASP A 57 -0.18 10.23 -2.61
CA ASP A 57 0.74 11.19 -1.99
C ASP A 57 2.16 11.15 -2.58
N GLU A 58 2.92 12.24 -2.44
CA GLU A 58 4.24 12.39 -3.08
C GLU A 58 5.35 11.67 -2.30
N GLY A 59 6.17 10.90 -3.02
CA GLY A 59 7.38 10.29 -2.47
C GLY A 59 7.06 9.28 -1.36
N PRO A 60 7.77 9.29 -0.22
CA PRO A 60 7.55 8.31 0.84
C PRO A 60 6.15 8.35 1.48
N ASN A 61 5.39 9.44 1.30
CA ASN A 61 4.02 9.51 1.79
C ASN A 61 3.12 8.53 1.02
N GLY A 62 3.41 8.30 -0.26
CA GLY A 62 2.71 7.34 -1.10
C GLY A 62 3.26 5.90 -1.04
N ASP A 63 4.28 5.63 -0.20
CA ASP A 63 4.85 4.28 -0.07
C ASP A 63 3.88 3.35 0.67
N VAL A 64 3.48 2.26 0.01
CA VAL A 64 2.52 1.29 0.56
C VAL A 64 3.24 0.09 1.18
N VAL A 65 2.75 -0.37 2.35
CA VAL A 65 3.21 -1.58 3.02
C VAL A 65 2.04 -2.49 3.36
N PHE A 66 2.14 -3.76 2.98
CA PHE A 66 1.11 -4.76 3.21
C PHE A 66 1.35 -5.53 4.50
N ALA A 67 0.28 -5.77 5.25
CA ALA A 67 0.30 -6.60 6.45
C ALA A 67 -1.05 -7.29 6.66
N PHE A 68 -1.03 -8.44 7.35
CA PHE A 68 -2.27 -9.02 7.85
C PHE A 68 -2.92 -8.08 8.88
N GLY A 69 -4.25 -8.14 8.98
CA GLY A 69 -4.98 -7.42 10.02
C GLY A 69 -4.50 -7.78 11.43
N ALA A 70 -4.86 -6.98 12.44
CA ALA A 70 -4.30 -7.09 13.80
C ALA A 70 -4.43 -8.49 14.45
N ARG A 71 -5.49 -9.23 14.10
CA ARG A 71 -5.82 -10.55 14.69
C ARG A 71 -6.27 -11.52 13.60
N PRO A 72 -5.35 -12.01 12.75
CA PRO A 72 -5.68 -13.06 11.80
C PRO A 72 -5.82 -14.40 12.56
N PRO A 73 -6.57 -15.36 12.01
CA PRO A 73 -6.64 -16.70 12.57
C PRO A 73 -5.24 -17.29 12.81
N PRO A 74 -4.99 -18.00 13.93
CA PRO A 74 -3.67 -18.54 14.23
C PRO A 74 -3.11 -19.47 13.14
N GLU A 75 -3.98 -20.16 12.42
CA GLU A 75 -3.62 -21.06 11.33
C GLU A 75 -3.22 -20.29 10.07
N ALA A 76 -3.97 -19.24 9.71
CA ALA A 76 -3.65 -18.35 8.60
C ALA A 76 -2.24 -17.75 8.72
N ARG A 77 -1.79 -17.41 9.94
CA ARG A 77 -0.41 -16.91 10.18
C ARG A 77 0.68 -17.92 9.86
N ARG A 78 0.39 -19.21 9.94
CA ARG A 78 1.36 -20.28 9.64
C ARG A 78 1.29 -20.70 8.19
N LEU A 79 0.09 -20.72 7.63
CA LEU A 79 -0.21 -21.24 6.30
C LEU A 79 -0.07 -20.22 5.19
N PHE A 80 -0.11 -18.92 5.49
CA PHE A 80 0.03 -17.88 4.47
C PHE A 80 1.15 -16.90 4.78
N ARG A 81 1.88 -16.50 3.74
CA ARG A 81 2.95 -15.50 3.79
C ARG A 81 2.61 -14.35 2.86
N LEU A 82 2.58 -13.15 3.43
CA LEU A 82 2.39 -11.91 2.69
C LEU A 82 3.71 -11.17 2.61
N ASP A 83 4.19 -10.90 1.40
CA ASP A 83 5.32 -10.01 1.21
C ASP A 83 4.88 -8.55 1.40
N PRO A 84 5.48 -7.82 2.37
CA PRO A 84 5.00 -6.50 2.76
C PRO A 84 5.27 -5.41 1.72
N ARG A 85 6.16 -5.64 0.74
CA ARG A 85 6.52 -4.63 -0.27
C ARG A 85 5.84 -4.89 -1.62
N THR A 86 5.61 -6.16 -1.94
CA THR A 86 5.06 -6.57 -3.23
C THR A 86 3.59 -6.95 -3.15
N GLY A 87 3.02 -7.15 -1.96
CA GLY A 87 1.63 -7.58 -1.81
C GLY A 87 1.39 -9.05 -2.17
N ARG A 88 2.44 -9.81 -2.50
CA ARG A 88 2.31 -11.22 -2.88
C ARG A 88 1.94 -12.09 -1.68
N LEU A 89 0.77 -12.70 -1.74
CA LEU A 89 0.29 -13.68 -0.79
C LEU A 89 0.59 -15.09 -1.31
N THR A 90 1.31 -15.88 -0.54
CA THR A 90 1.77 -17.22 -0.93
C THR A 90 1.43 -18.27 0.12
N LEU A 91 1.27 -19.50 -0.33
CA LEU A 91 1.09 -20.65 0.54
C LEU A 91 2.40 -21.01 1.24
N ALA A 92 2.38 -21.12 2.55
CA ALA A 92 3.54 -21.33 3.42
C ALA A 92 3.59 -22.70 4.08
N GLY A 93 2.48 -23.44 4.04
CA GLY A 93 2.36 -24.80 4.55
C GLY A 93 1.22 -25.54 3.84
N PRO A 94 1.14 -26.87 3.99
CA PRO A 94 0.07 -27.65 3.39
C PRO A 94 -1.29 -27.28 3.98
N VAL A 95 -2.31 -27.30 3.14
CA VAL A 95 -3.73 -27.16 3.53
C VAL A 95 -4.39 -28.53 3.49
N ASP A 96 -5.50 -28.67 4.21
CA ASP A 96 -6.25 -29.92 4.38
C ASP A 96 -7.72 -29.54 4.40
N TYR A 97 -8.46 -29.98 3.39
CA TYR A 97 -9.86 -29.59 3.19
C TYR A 97 -10.77 -30.18 4.28
N GLU A 98 -10.53 -31.40 4.73
CA GLU A 98 -11.30 -32.04 5.80
C GLU A 98 -11.10 -31.33 7.14
N ARG A 99 -9.92 -30.75 7.36
CA ARG A 99 -9.64 -29.97 8.57
C ARG A 99 -10.27 -28.58 8.51
N GLN A 100 -10.13 -27.88 7.39
CA GLN A 100 -10.64 -26.52 7.22
C GLN A 100 -10.77 -26.14 5.74
N ASP A 101 -11.98 -25.78 5.32
CA ASP A 101 -12.38 -25.48 3.94
C ASP A 101 -12.38 -23.97 3.61
N THR A 102 -12.21 -23.09 4.60
CA THR A 102 -12.11 -21.63 4.42
C THR A 102 -11.24 -21.00 5.50
N TYR A 103 -10.47 -19.96 5.17
CA TYR A 103 -9.51 -19.30 6.08
C TYR A 103 -9.76 -17.80 6.22
#